data_AF-P47058-F1
#
_entry.id   AF-P47058-F1
#
_cell.length_a   1.000
_cell.length_b   1.000
_cell.length_c   1.000
_cell.angle_alpha   90.00
_cell.angle_beta   90.00
_cell.angle_gamma   90.00
#
_symmetry.space_group_name_H-M   'P 1'
#
loop_
_entity.id
_entity.type
_entity.pdbx_description
1 polymer ?
#
loop_
_entity_poly.entity_id
_entity_poly.type
_entity_poly.pdbx_seq_one_letter_code
_entity_poly.pdbx_strand_id
1 'polypeptide(L)'
;MQHIKHMRTAVRLARYALDHDETPVACIFVHTPTGQVMAYGMNDTNKSLTGVAHAEFMGIDQIKAMLGSRGVVDVFKDITLYVTVEPCIMCASALKQLDIGKVVFGCGNERFGGNGTVLSVNHDTCTLVPKNNSAAGYESIPGILRKEAIMLLRYFYVRQNERAPKPRSKSDRVLDKNTFPPMEWSKYLNEEAFIETFGDDYRTCFANKVDLSSNSVDWDLIDSHQDNIIQELEEQCKMFKFNVHKKSKV
;
A
#
# COMPACT_ATOMS: atom_id res chain seq x y z
N MET A 1 16.43 -1.53 -3.84
CA MET A 1 15.90 -1.80 -5.22
C MET A 1 14.58 -2.57 -5.23
N GLN A 2 14.38 -3.65 -4.46
CA GLN A 2 13.14 -4.44 -4.50
C GLN A 2 11.89 -3.64 -4.10
N HIS A 3 11.99 -2.77 -3.08
CA HIS A 3 10.83 -1.97 -2.66
C HIS A 3 10.33 -1.02 -3.76
N ILE A 4 11.24 -0.37 -4.48
CA ILE A 4 10.89 0.48 -5.62
C ILE A 4 10.20 -0.35 -6.71
N LYS A 5 10.74 -1.54 -7.05
CA LYS A 5 10.15 -2.43 -8.06
C LYS A 5 8.68 -2.76 -7.75
N HIS A 6 8.40 -3.24 -6.54
CA HIS A 6 7.04 -3.64 -6.18
C HIS A 6 6.11 -2.44 -5.95
N MET A 7 6.64 -1.32 -5.45
CA MET A 7 5.85 -0.09 -5.34
C MET A 7 5.48 0.48 -6.71
N ARG A 8 6.37 0.41 -7.72
CA ARG A 8 5.99 0.78 -9.10
C ARG A 8 4.80 -0.04 -9.58
N THR A 9 4.76 -1.34 -9.28
CA THR A 9 3.60 -2.19 -9.58
C THR A 9 2.34 -1.72 -8.84
N ALA A 10 2.44 -1.35 -7.57
CA ALA A 10 1.32 -0.80 -6.81
C ALA A 10 0.82 0.54 -7.39
N VAL A 11 1.73 1.43 -7.81
CA VAL A 11 1.38 2.69 -8.48
C VAL A 11 0.68 2.43 -9.82
N ARG A 12 1.14 1.47 -10.63
CA ARG A 12 0.46 1.09 -11.88
C ARG A 12 -0.97 0.61 -11.61
N LEU A 13 -1.16 -0.20 -10.59
CA LEU A 13 -2.49 -0.68 -10.19
C LEU A 13 -3.37 0.45 -9.63
N ALA A 14 -2.80 1.37 -8.87
CA ALA A 14 -3.50 2.56 -8.39
C ALA A 14 -3.92 3.48 -9.54
N ARG A 15 -3.09 3.58 -10.59
CA ARG A 15 -3.47 4.30 -11.81
C ARG A 15 -4.65 3.62 -12.52
N TYR A 16 -4.63 2.30 -12.65
CA TYR A 16 -5.78 1.56 -13.17
C TYR A 16 -7.05 1.82 -12.34
N ALA A 17 -6.96 1.79 -11.01
CA ALA A 17 -8.10 2.12 -10.14
C ALA A 17 -8.65 3.52 -10.40
N LEU A 18 -7.77 4.51 -10.53
CA LEU A 18 -8.13 5.89 -10.86
C LEU A 18 -8.88 6.00 -12.19
N ASP A 19 -8.47 5.23 -13.20
CA ASP A 19 -9.11 5.19 -14.52
C ASP A 19 -10.49 4.52 -14.48
N HIS A 20 -10.77 3.71 -13.47
CA HIS A 20 -12.03 3.01 -13.26
C HIS A 20 -12.90 3.65 -12.16
N ASP A 21 -12.73 4.97 -11.97
CA ASP A 21 -13.45 5.80 -11.01
C ASP A 21 -13.29 5.40 -9.53
N GLU A 22 -12.26 4.62 -9.19
CA GLU A 22 -11.96 4.25 -7.81
C GLU A 22 -10.86 5.10 -7.18
N THR A 23 -10.84 5.12 -5.84
CA THR A 23 -9.77 5.81 -5.11
C THR A 23 -8.44 5.11 -5.42
N PRO A 24 -7.35 5.84 -5.76
CA PRO A 24 -6.05 5.26 -6.15
C PRO A 24 -5.24 4.70 -4.96
N VAL A 25 -5.93 4.00 -4.06
CA VAL A 25 -5.32 3.14 -3.06
C VAL A 25 -5.28 1.74 -3.66
N ALA A 26 -4.07 1.26 -3.94
CA ALA A 26 -3.85 -0.08 -4.44
C ALA A 26 -2.66 -0.71 -3.75
N CYS A 27 -2.70 -2.03 -3.64
CA CYS A 27 -1.68 -2.80 -2.95
C CYS A 27 -1.28 -4.09 -3.67
N ILE A 28 -0.05 -4.52 -3.39
CA ILE A 28 0.58 -5.74 -3.91
C ILE A 28 1.10 -6.54 -2.72
N PHE A 29 0.63 -7.78 -2.57
CA PHE A 29 1.10 -8.71 -1.55
C PHE A 29 2.24 -9.53 -2.16
N VAL A 30 3.43 -9.44 -1.56
CA VAL A 30 4.64 -10.12 -2.02
C VAL A 30 5.08 -11.14 -0.99
N HIS A 31 5.27 -12.37 -1.43
CA HIS A 31 5.87 -13.42 -0.63
C HIS A 31 7.38 -13.17 -0.50
N THR A 32 7.78 -12.57 0.62
CA THR A 32 9.12 -12.05 0.92
C THR A 32 10.23 -13.09 0.67
N PRO A 33 10.10 -14.36 1.11
CA PRO A 33 11.14 -15.36 0.88
C PRO A 33 11.45 -15.66 -0.60
N THR A 34 10.52 -15.35 -1.50
CA THR A 34 10.69 -15.61 -2.95
C THR A 34 10.67 -14.36 -3.83
N GLY A 35 10.28 -13.21 -3.29
CA GLY A 35 10.06 -11.97 -4.07
C GLY A 35 8.92 -12.05 -5.09
N GLN A 36 8.01 -13.04 -4.97
CA GLN A 36 6.91 -13.25 -5.90
C GLN A 36 5.65 -12.51 -5.45
N VAL A 37 4.94 -11.90 -6.40
CA VAL A 37 3.59 -11.36 -6.17
C VAL A 37 2.62 -12.52 -5.98
N MET A 38 1.87 -12.50 -4.89
CA MET A 38 0.92 -13.57 -4.53
C MET A 38 -0.54 -13.11 -4.52
N ALA A 39 -0.79 -11.82 -4.35
CA ALA A 39 -2.11 -11.20 -4.47
C ALA A 39 -1.98 -9.70 -4.71
N TYR A 40 -3.09 -9.07 -5.07
CA TYR A 40 -3.19 -7.62 -5.26
C TYR A 40 -4.55 -7.11 -4.81
N GLY A 41 -4.69 -5.80 -4.66
CA GLY A 41 -5.97 -5.20 -4.29
C GLY A 41 -6.08 -3.75 -4.68
N MET A 42 -7.31 -3.29 -4.88
CA MET A 42 -7.68 -1.89 -5.11
C MET A 42 -8.83 -1.53 -4.17
N ASN A 43 -9.03 -0.25 -3.91
CA ASN A 43 -10.28 0.19 -3.30
C ASN A 43 -11.48 -0.30 -4.16
N ASP A 44 -12.52 -0.83 -3.52
CA ASP A 44 -13.71 -1.38 -4.17
C ASP A 44 -14.99 -0.94 -3.42
N THR A 45 -14.93 0.24 -2.80
CA THR A 45 -16.05 0.77 -2.02
C THR A 45 -17.22 1.20 -2.91
N ASN A 46 -16.95 1.64 -4.15
CA ASN A 46 -18.00 2.00 -5.10
C ASN A 46 -18.81 0.77 -5.53
N LYS A 47 -18.15 -0.37 -5.74
CA LYS A 47 -18.82 -1.62 -6.17
C LYS A 47 -19.50 -2.31 -4.99
N SER A 48 -18.83 -2.40 -3.85
CA SER A 48 -19.36 -3.13 -2.70
C SER A 48 -20.46 -2.36 -1.95
N LEU A 49 -20.54 -1.04 -2.12
CA LEU A 49 -21.42 -0.15 -1.37
C LEU A 49 -21.21 -0.21 0.16
N THR A 50 -20.02 -0.64 0.58
CA THR A 50 -19.60 -0.66 1.97
C THR A 50 -18.37 0.22 2.17
N GLY A 51 -18.24 0.83 3.34
CA GLY A 51 -17.06 1.63 3.70
C GLY A 51 -15.83 0.80 4.10
N VAL A 52 -15.84 -0.52 3.88
CA VAL A 52 -14.79 -1.43 4.39
C VAL A 52 -14.04 -2.19 3.29
N ALA A 53 -14.50 -2.17 2.03
CA ALA A 53 -13.87 -2.85 0.90
C ALA A 53 -12.63 -2.08 0.40
N HIS A 54 -11.59 -2.03 1.23
CA HIS A 54 -10.31 -1.42 0.91
C HIS A 54 -9.38 -2.40 0.18
N ALA A 55 -8.32 -1.86 -0.42
CA ALA A 55 -7.35 -2.62 -1.21
C ALA A 55 -6.78 -3.81 -0.43
N GLU A 56 -6.44 -3.62 0.84
CA GLU A 56 -5.88 -4.64 1.70
C GLU A 56 -6.86 -5.80 1.92
N PHE A 57 -8.17 -5.52 2.08
CA PHE A 57 -9.19 -6.55 2.22
C PHE A 57 -9.36 -7.35 0.93
N MET A 58 -9.37 -6.70 -0.23
CA MET A 58 -9.43 -7.40 -1.52
C MET A 58 -8.26 -8.39 -1.67
N GLY A 59 -7.04 -7.98 -1.33
CA GLY A 59 -5.88 -8.88 -1.41
C GLY A 59 -5.92 -10.01 -0.37
N ILE A 60 -6.40 -9.74 0.85
CA ILE A 60 -6.61 -10.78 1.86
C ILE A 60 -7.62 -11.83 1.36
N ASP A 61 -8.71 -11.40 0.73
CA ASP A 61 -9.72 -12.30 0.16
C ASP A 61 -9.14 -13.15 -0.99
N GLN A 62 -8.28 -12.57 -1.84
CA GLN A 62 -7.57 -13.34 -2.87
C GLN A 62 -6.64 -14.42 -2.27
N ILE A 63 -5.87 -14.07 -1.22
CA ILE A 63 -4.99 -15.04 -0.54
C ILE A 63 -5.83 -16.15 0.10
N LYS A 64 -6.95 -15.80 0.72
CA LYS A 64 -7.90 -16.76 1.30
C LYS A 64 -8.50 -17.68 0.24
N ALA A 65 -8.88 -17.16 -0.93
CA ALA A 65 -9.37 -17.97 -2.04
C ALA A 65 -8.28 -18.91 -2.61
N MET A 66 -7.02 -18.48 -2.58
CA MET A 66 -5.89 -19.27 -3.09
C MET A 66 -5.42 -20.36 -2.13
N LEU A 67 -5.35 -20.10 -0.82
CA LEU A 67 -4.69 -20.96 0.18
C LEU A 67 -5.63 -21.45 1.30
N GLY A 68 -6.88 -20.99 1.33
CA GLY A 68 -7.82 -21.23 2.43
C GLY A 68 -7.48 -20.43 3.70
N SER A 69 -8.41 -20.39 4.66
CA SER A 69 -8.25 -19.62 5.89
C SER A 69 -7.00 -20.02 6.70
N ARG A 70 -6.66 -21.32 6.71
CA ARG A 70 -5.45 -21.80 7.39
C ARG A 70 -4.18 -21.35 6.68
N GLY A 71 -4.16 -21.42 5.35
CA GLY A 71 -3.03 -20.98 4.56
C GLY A 71 -2.74 -19.49 4.71
N VAL A 72 -3.78 -18.65 4.86
CA VAL A 72 -3.63 -17.21 5.15
C VAL A 72 -2.82 -16.98 6.42
N VAL A 73 -3.24 -17.57 7.55
CA VAL A 73 -2.59 -17.33 8.85
C VAL A 73 -1.17 -17.91 8.91
N ASP A 74 -0.88 -18.97 8.15
CA ASP A 74 0.44 -19.58 8.11
C ASP A 74 1.44 -18.77 7.27
N VAL A 75 0.99 -18.15 6.17
CA VAL A 75 1.85 -17.41 5.24
C VAL A 75 2.01 -15.93 5.56
N PHE A 76 1.10 -15.32 6.34
CA PHE A 76 1.02 -13.86 6.45
C PHE A 76 2.29 -13.19 6.99
N LYS A 77 3.00 -13.86 7.91
CA LYS A 77 4.30 -13.39 8.44
C LYS A 77 5.40 -13.31 7.37
N ASP A 78 5.24 -14.05 6.28
CA ASP A 78 6.18 -14.08 5.16
C ASP A 78 5.80 -13.06 4.07
N ILE A 79 4.79 -12.20 4.32
CA ILE A 79 4.30 -11.20 3.37
C ILE A 79 4.94 -9.83 3.66
N THR A 80 5.43 -9.20 2.58
CA THR A 80 5.61 -7.75 2.52
C THR A 80 4.47 -7.17 1.67
N LEU A 81 3.67 -6.28 2.27
CA LEU A 81 2.65 -5.50 1.57
C LEU A 81 3.27 -4.23 0.99
N TYR A 82 3.01 -3.95 -0.28
CA TYR A 82 3.32 -2.68 -0.91
C TYR A 82 2.03 -1.94 -1.20
N VAL A 83 1.80 -0.76 -0.63
CA VAL A 83 0.55 0.00 -0.82
C VAL A 83 0.81 1.48 -1.11
N THR A 84 0.07 2.09 -2.04
CA THR A 84 0.33 3.48 -2.44
C THR A 84 0.09 4.48 -1.32
N VAL A 85 -0.91 4.24 -0.48
CA VAL A 85 -1.29 5.09 0.65
C VAL A 85 -1.20 4.26 1.93
N GLU A 86 -0.69 4.86 3.01
CA GLU A 86 -0.62 4.23 4.33
C GLU A 86 -1.95 3.54 4.70
N PRO A 87 -1.91 2.28 5.20
CA PRO A 87 -3.10 1.58 5.67
C PRO A 87 -3.89 2.43 6.65
N CYS A 88 -5.21 2.49 6.46
CA CYS A 88 -6.05 3.14 7.44
C CYS A 88 -6.05 2.33 8.75
N ILE A 89 -6.46 2.95 9.88
CA ILE A 89 -6.53 2.29 11.20
C ILE A 89 -7.19 0.89 11.14
N MET A 90 -8.29 0.75 10.39
CA MET A 90 -8.97 -0.53 10.20
C MET A 90 -8.09 -1.56 9.48
N CYS A 91 -7.47 -1.18 8.36
CA CYS A 91 -6.63 -2.08 7.58
C CYS A 91 -5.35 -2.41 8.36
N ALA A 92 -4.73 -1.43 9.00
CA ALA A 92 -3.57 -1.61 9.87
C ALA A 92 -3.84 -2.61 11.00
N SER A 93 -5.03 -2.55 11.62
CA SER A 93 -5.46 -3.50 12.65
C SER A 93 -5.68 -4.91 12.10
N ALA A 94 -6.35 -5.03 10.95
CA ALA A 94 -6.56 -6.32 10.29
C ALA A 94 -5.23 -6.99 9.91
N LEU A 95 -4.31 -6.22 9.32
CA LEU A 95 -2.96 -6.68 8.97
C LEU A 95 -2.18 -7.13 10.22
N LYS A 96 -2.31 -6.43 11.35
CA LYS A 96 -1.68 -6.81 12.62
C LYS A 96 -2.22 -8.11 13.16
N GLN A 97 -3.54 -8.26 13.22
CA GLN A 97 -4.20 -9.46 13.75
C GLN A 97 -3.86 -10.71 12.92
N LEU A 98 -3.63 -10.54 11.62
CA LEU A 98 -3.17 -11.59 10.73
C LEU A 98 -1.66 -11.86 10.79
N ASP A 99 -0.89 -11.09 11.56
CA ASP A 99 0.57 -11.24 11.76
C ASP A 99 1.38 -10.94 10.48
N ILE A 100 1.13 -9.81 9.82
CA ILE A 100 1.86 -9.47 8.58
C ILE A 100 3.36 -9.27 8.86
N GLY A 101 4.20 -9.73 7.93
CA GLY A 101 5.65 -9.56 8.06
C GLY A 101 6.09 -8.09 7.99
N LYS A 102 5.69 -7.38 6.94
CA LYS A 102 6.09 -5.97 6.74
C LYS A 102 5.09 -5.19 5.87
N VAL A 103 4.96 -3.90 6.15
CA VAL A 103 4.28 -2.94 5.27
C VAL A 103 5.30 -1.97 4.68
N VAL A 104 5.16 -1.69 3.39
CA VAL A 104 5.89 -0.64 2.67
C VAL A 104 4.85 0.23 1.98
N PHE A 105 4.90 1.53 2.18
CA PHE A 105 3.91 2.43 1.61
C PHE A 105 4.49 3.70 1.00
N GLY A 106 3.71 4.31 0.10
CA GLY A 106 4.08 5.55 -0.59
C GLY A 106 3.87 6.78 0.28
N CYS A 107 2.65 7.32 0.27
CA CYS A 107 2.31 8.51 1.03
C CYS A 107 1.55 8.20 2.32
N GLY A 108 1.68 9.07 3.33
CA GLY A 108 0.88 8.99 4.56
C GLY A 108 -0.61 9.18 4.28
N ASN A 109 -1.45 8.64 5.17
CA ASN A 109 -2.89 8.81 5.14
C ASN A 109 -3.30 9.85 6.17
N GLU A 110 -3.40 11.11 5.73
CA GLU A 110 -3.58 12.28 6.61
C GLU A 110 -4.84 12.22 7.49
N ARG A 111 -5.87 11.49 7.07
CA ARG A 111 -7.15 11.43 7.80
C ARG A 111 -7.32 10.18 8.65
N PHE A 112 -6.76 9.06 8.20
CA PHE A 112 -7.06 7.75 8.79
C PHE A 112 -5.82 6.87 9.00
N GLY A 113 -4.61 7.37 8.82
CA GLY A 113 -3.38 6.57 8.85
C GLY A 113 -3.14 5.84 10.16
N GLY A 114 -3.05 4.52 10.07
CA GLY A 114 -2.93 3.60 11.20
C GLY A 114 -1.51 3.11 11.49
N ASN A 115 -0.51 3.54 10.74
CA ASN A 115 0.88 3.11 10.88
C ASN A 115 1.83 4.26 11.27
N GLY A 116 1.30 5.38 11.78
CA GLY A 116 2.07 6.52 12.28
C GLY A 116 1.39 7.87 12.09
N THR A 117 0.57 8.07 11.06
CA THR A 117 0.05 9.42 10.77
C THR A 117 -0.95 9.91 11.83
N VAL A 118 -1.94 9.07 12.15
CA VAL A 118 -2.98 9.33 13.16
C VAL A 118 -2.78 8.44 14.37
N LEU A 119 -2.65 7.13 14.15
CA LEU A 119 -2.32 6.13 15.17
C LEU A 119 -1.18 5.24 14.66
N SER A 120 -0.51 4.55 15.59
CA SER A 120 0.51 3.53 15.31
C SER A 120 0.00 2.15 15.74
N VAL A 121 -1.08 1.69 15.12
CA VAL A 121 -1.72 0.38 15.40
C VAL A 121 -0.70 -0.75 15.25
N ASN A 122 0.18 -0.64 14.26
CA ASN A 122 1.26 -1.58 14.00
C ASN A 122 2.22 -1.78 15.21
N HIS A 123 2.29 -0.85 16.16
CA HIS A 123 3.09 -0.96 17.39
C HIS A 123 2.27 -0.79 18.68
N ASP A 124 0.93 -0.78 18.60
CA ASP A 124 0.07 -0.65 19.78
C ASP A 124 0.14 -1.88 20.72
N THR A 125 -0.48 -1.77 21.89
CA THR A 125 -0.56 -2.86 22.87
C THR A 125 -1.94 -3.53 22.94
N CYS A 126 -2.96 -2.99 22.26
CA CYS A 126 -4.34 -3.46 22.36
C CYS A 126 -4.80 -4.30 21.15
N THR A 127 -4.13 -4.20 20.01
CA THR A 127 -4.38 -5.03 18.83
C THR A 127 -3.41 -6.21 18.85
N LEU A 128 -3.92 -7.43 19.02
CA LEU A 128 -3.12 -8.63 19.28
C LEU A 128 -3.15 -9.63 18.13
N VAL A 129 -2.07 -10.41 17.99
CA VAL A 129 -2.03 -11.61 17.15
C VAL A 129 -2.69 -12.77 17.91
N PRO A 130 -3.83 -13.33 17.47
CA PRO A 130 -4.57 -14.35 18.22
C PRO A 130 -3.80 -15.65 18.49
N LYS A 131 -2.77 -15.94 17.68
CA LYS A 131 -1.93 -17.14 17.81
C LYS A 131 -1.26 -17.24 19.19
N ASN A 132 -0.86 -16.12 19.77
CA ASN A 132 -0.08 -16.06 21.01
C ASN A 132 -0.37 -14.81 21.86
N ASN A 133 -1.40 -14.04 21.51
CA ASN A 133 -1.76 -12.76 22.12
C ASN A 133 -0.60 -11.74 22.14
N SER A 134 0.36 -11.87 21.22
CA SER A 134 1.48 -10.93 21.09
C SER A 134 1.02 -9.61 20.49
N ALA A 135 1.62 -8.52 20.96
CA ALA A 135 1.46 -7.17 20.43
C ALA A 135 2.72 -6.65 19.72
N ALA A 136 3.72 -7.52 19.47
CA ALA A 136 5.02 -7.12 18.90
C ALA A 136 4.89 -6.32 17.59
N GLY A 137 3.88 -6.65 16.79
CA GLY A 137 3.50 -5.84 15.64
C GLY A 137 4.39 -6.06 14.42
N TYR A 138 4.46 -5.04 13.55
CA TYR A 138 5.20 -5.09 12.30
C TYR A 138 5.81 -3.73 11.94
N GLU A 139 6.86 -3.77 11.14
CA GLU A 139 7.50 -2.57 10.58
C GLU A 139 6.65 -1.99 9.44
N SER A 140 6.56 -0.66 9.38
CA SER A 140 5.88 0.05 8.30
C SER A 140 6.80 1.10 7.66
N ILE A 141 7.41 0.76 6.52
CA ILE A 141 8.36 1.62 5.79
C ILE A 141 7.61 2.64 4.93
N PRO A 142 7.74 3.95 5.20
CA PRO A 142 7.08 4.99 4.44
C PRO A 142 7.92 5.49 3.27
N GLY A 143 7.33 6.30 2.40
CA GLY A 143 8.08 7.21 1.50
C GLY A 143 8.49 6.64 0.15
N ILE A 144 8.22 5.37 -0.15
CA ILE A 144 8.61 4.76 -1.43
C ILE A 144 7.65 5.23 -2.53
N LEU A 145 8.13 5.99 -3.51
CA LEU A 145 7.27 6.63 -4.54
C LEU A 145 6.13 7.46 -3.93
N ARG A 146 6.45 8.20 -2.86
CA ARG A 146 5.51 9.06 -2.13
C ARG A 146 4.87 10.11 -3.03
N LYS A 147 5.66 10.76 -3.89
CA LYS A 147 5.19 11.84 -4.76
C LYS A 147 4.18 11.32 -5.78
N GLU A 148 4.44 10.16 -6.36
CA GLU A 148 3.55 9.48 -7.32
C GLU A 148 2.20 9.16 -6.68
N ALA A 149 2.21 8.61 -5.45
CA ALA A 149 0.98 8.33 -4.71
C ALA A 149 0.19 9.62 -4.38
N ILE A 150 0.86 10.68 -3.96
CA ILE A 150 0.23 11.99 -3.71
C ILE A 150 -0.38 12.54 -5.00
N MET A 151 0.32 12.45 -6.13
CA MET A 151 -0.17 12.95 -7.41
C MET A 151 -1.41 12.20 -7.89
N LEU A 152 -1.44 10.88 -7.76
CA LEU A 152 -2.64 10.09 -8.08
C LEU A 152 -3.83 10.49 -7.19
N LEU A 153 -3.63 10.70 -5.88
CA LEU A 153 -4.68 11.22 -4.99
C LEU A 153 -5.15 12.61 -5.43
N ARG A 154 -4.24 13.49 -5.83
CA ARG A 154 -4.60 14.82 -6.35
C ARG A 154 -5.44 14.71 -7.63
N TYR A 155 -5.08 13.81 -8.56
CA TYR A 155 -5.89 13.53 -9.75
C TYR A 155 -7.30 13.08 -9.37
N PHE A 156 -7.42 12.13 -8.43
CA PHE A 156 -8.71 11.68 -7.92
C PHE A 156 -9.54 12.82 -7.30
N TYR A 157 -8.92 13.71 -6.52
CA TYR A 157 -9.65 14.81 -5.88
C TYR A 157 -10.08 15.92 -6.83
N VAL A 158 -9.36 16.13 -7.93
CA VAL A 158 -9.74 17.05 -9.01
C VAL A 158 -10.81 16.43 -9.92
N ARG A 159 -10.75 15.11 -10.15
CA ARG A 159 -11.78 14.39 -10.90
C ARG A 159 -13.15 14.62 -10.23
N GLN A 160 -14.13 14.97 -11.06
CA GLN A 160 -15.50 15.15 -10.61
C GLN A 160 -16.09 13.75 -10.36
N ASN A 161 -16.56 13.48 -9.14
CA ASN A 161 -17.26 12.23 -8.88
C ASN A 161 -18.69 12.37 -9.41
N GLU A 162 -18.92 11.95 -10.65
CA GLU A 162 -20.22 11.97 -11.29
C GLU A 162 -21.24 11.03 -10.61
N ARG A 163 -20.77 10.07 -9.80
CA ARG A 163 -21.61 9.13 -9.04
C ARG A 163 -22.11 9.69 -7.71
N ALA A 164 -21.67 10.88 -7.30
CA ALA A 164 -22.15 11.50 -6.06
C ALA A 164 -23.62 11.97 -6.22
N PRO A 165 -24.51 11.75 -5.22
CA PRO A 165 -25.93 12.14 -5.31
C PRO A 165 -26.17 13.62 -5.62
N LYS A 166 -25.21 14.48 -5.24
CA LYS A 166 -25.16 15.89 -5.61
C LYS A 166 -23.73 16.20 -6.09
N PRO A 167 -23.47 16.13 -7.41
CA PRO A 167 -22.16 16.46 -7.96
C PRO A 167 -21.84 17.92 -7.62
N ARG A 168 -20.84 18.15 -6.78
CA ARG A 168 -20.31 19.51 -6.60
C ARG A 168 -19.33 19.78 -7.73
N SER A 169 -19.49 20.91 -8.44
CA SER A 169 -18.46 21.39 -9.34
C SER A 169 -17.16 21.56 -8.54
N LYS A 170 -16.09 20.98 -9.05
CA LYS A 170 -14.73 21.18 -8.53
C LYS A 170 -13.87 21.95 -9.54
N SER A 171 -14.49 22.67 -10.48
CA SER A 171 -13.82 23.41 -11.56
C SER A 171 -12.69 24.31 -11.08
N ASP A 172 -12.82 24.85 -9.86
CA ASP A 172 -11.88 25.84 -9.32
C ASP A 172 -10.67 25.20 -8.64
N ARG A 173 -10.63 23.86 -8.51
CA ARG A 173 -9.50 23.16 -7.91
C ARG A 173 -8.34 23.08 -8.89
N VAL A 174 -7.37 23.96 -8.72
CA VAL A 174 -6.09 23.90 -9.43
C VAL A 174 -5.29 22.70 -8.95
N LEU A 175 -4.88 21.86 -9.89
CA LEU A 175 -4.03 20.70 -9.64
C LEU A 175 -2.59 21.16 -9.36
N ASP A 176 -2.16 21.07 -8.11
CA ASP A 176 -0.77 21.34 -7.74
C ASP A 176 0.14 20.16 -8.11
N LYS A 177 1.11 20.42 -8.98
CA LYS A 177 2.13 19.45 -9.45
C LYS A 177 3.52 19.69 -8.85
N ASN A 178 3.71 20.78 -8.10
CA ASN A 178 5.04 21.29 -7.75
C ASN A 178 5.34 21.16 -6.26
N THR A 179 4.35 21.39 -5.39
CA THR A 179 4.59 21.37 -3.95
C THR A 179 4.20 20.02 -3.36
N PHE A 180 4.97 19.55 -2.37
CA PHE A 180 4.67 18.35 -1.59
C PHE A 180 4.79 18.70 -0.11
N PRO A 181 3.86 18.24 0.76
CA PRO A 181 3.97 18.50 2.19
C PRO A 181 5.29 17.95 2.78
N PRO A 182 5.80 18.52 3.88
CA PRO A 182 6.94 17.93 4.60
C PRO A 182 6.61 16.50 5.06
N MET A 183 7.61 15.62 5.04
CA MET A 183 7.50 14.23 5.49
C MET A 183 7.99 14.11 6.93
N GLU A 184 7.06 14.01 7.88
CA GLU A 184 7.38 13.77 9.30
C GLU A 184 7.82 12.32 9.52
N TRP A 185 9.02 11.96 9.05
CA TRP A 185 9.57 10.59 9.10
C TRP A 185 9.54 9.96 10.51
N SER A 186 9.79 10.77 11.54
CA SER A 186 9.82 10.36 12.94
C SER A 186 8.48 9.82 13.47
N LYS A 187 7.37 10.03 12.75
CA LYS A 187 6.08 9.42 13.10
C LYS A 187 6.02 7.92 12.82
N TYR A 188 6.84 7.43 11.88
CA TYR A 188 6.76 6.07 11.37
C TYR A 188 7.94 5.20 11.83
N LEU A 189 9.12 5.80 11.99
CA LEU A 189 10.32 5.10 12.43
C LEU A 189 11.34 6.08 13.04
N ASN A 190 12.22 5.55 13.89
CA ASN A 190 13.32 6.32 14.48
C ASN A 190 14.48 6.48 13.47
N GLU A 191 15.45 7.33 13.80
CA GLU A 191 16.57 7.64 12.90
C GLU A 191 17.45 6.40 12.62
N GLU A 192 17.66 5.53 13.62
CA GLU A 192 18.45 4.31 13.47
C GLU A 192 17.82 3.35 12.45
N ALA A 193 16.53 3.07 12.58
CA ALA A 193 15.76 2.26 11.63
C ALA A 193 15.68 2.93 10.25
N PHE A 194 15.70 4.26 10.18
CA PHE A 194 15.73 4.99 8.90
C PHE A 194 17.04 4.70 8.15
N ILE A 195 18.17 4.80 8.85
CA ILE A 195 19.50 4.56 8.27
C ILE A 195 19.66 3.10 7.89
N GLU A 196 19.16 2.17 8.72
CA GLU A 196 19.15 0.75 8.39
C GLU A 196 18.35 0.47 7.11
N THR A 197 17.22 1.15 6.93
CA THR A 197 16.32 0.94 5.79
C THR A 197 16.84 1.55 4.49
N PHE A 198 17.34 2.79 4.55
CA PHE A 198 17.66 3.58 3.36
C PHE A 198 19.15 3.76 3.11
N GLY A 199 19.97 3.67 4.15
CA GLY A 199 21.39 4.00 4.12
C GLY A 199 21.69 5.42 4.59
N ASP A 200 22.93 5.63 5.03
CA ASP A 200 23.37 6.89 5.64
C ASP A 200 23.34 8.08 4.66
N ASP A 201 23.50 7.82 3.35
CA ASP A 201 23.40 8.83 2.29
C ASP A 201 22.04 9.57 2.31
N TYR A 202 20.98 8.93 2.79
CA TYR A 202 19.65 9.52 2.89
C TYR A 202 19.35 10.14 4.25
N ARG A 203 20.26 10.06 5.25
CA ARG A 203 20.02 10.58 6.62
C ARG A 203 19.54 12.03 6.61
N THR A 204 20.07 12.86 5.70
CA THR A 204 19.66 14.26 5.55
C THR A 204 18.18 14.41 5.22
N CYS A 205 17.56 13.42 4.54
CA CYS A 205 16.13 13.43 4.23
C CYS A 205 15.28 13.27 5.49
N PHE A 206 15.72 12.45 6.45
CA PHE A 206 15.08 12.29 7.75
C PHE A 206 15.08 13.59 8.53
N ALA A 207 16.26 14.19 8.72
CA ALA A 207 16.43 15.42 9.49
C ALA A 207 15.68 16.61 8.86
N ASN A 208 15.75 16.75 7.54
CA ASN A 208 15.14 17.88 6.81
C ASN A 208 13.67 17.64 6.42
N LYS A 209 13.09 16.49 6.75
CA LYS A 209 11.69 16.14 6.45
C LYS A 209 11.34 16.19 4.95
N VAL A 210 12.29 15.78 4.11
CA VAL A 210 12.13 15.76 2.64
C VAL A 210 12.01 14.33 2.11
N ASP A 211 11.51 14.19 0.88
CA ASP A 211 11.42 12.90 0.18
C ASP A 211 12.80 12.28 -0.10
N LEU A 212 12.86 10.95 -0.16
CA LEU A 212 14.10 10.21 -0.50
C LEU A 212 14.65 10.55 -1.88
N SER A 213 13.78 10.76 -2.87
CA SER A 213 14.16 11.07 -4.24
C SER A 213 14.19 12.59 -4.47
N SER A 214 15.37 13.12 -4.79
CA SER A 214 15.59 14.56 -4.85
C SER A 214 14.89 15.27 -6.03
N ASN A 215 14.74 14.68 -7.22
CA ASN A 215 14.64 15.54 -8.42
C ASN A 215 13.44 15.41 -9.37
N SER A 216 12.57 14.38 -9.30
CA SER A 216 11.40 14.36 -10.20
C SER A 216 10.34 13.38 -9.75
N VAL A 217 9.08 13.73 -10.02
CA VAL A 217 7.98 12.75 -10.10
C VAL A 217 8.17 11.92 -11.36
N ASP A 218 7.89 10.62 -11.32
CA ASP A 218 7.79 9.78 -12.51
C ASP A 218 6.43 10.00 -13.19
N TRP A 219 6.36 11.01 -14.05
CA TRP A 219 5.13 11.38 -14.76
C TRP A 219 4.63 10.28 -15.69
N ASP A 220 5.54 9.61 -16.42
CA ASP A 220 5.17 8.53 -17.34
C ASP A 220 4.44 7.40 -16.62
N LEU A 221 4.88 7.07 -15.39
CA LEU A 221 4.26 6.04 -14.55
C LEU A 221 2.82 6.38 -14.11
N ILE A 222 2.54 7.65 -13.79
CA ILE A 222 1.24 8.07 -13.23
C ILE A 222 0.27 8.64 -14.28
N ASP A 223 0.77 9.07 -15.43
CA ASP A 223 -0.05 9.63 -16.53
C ASP A 223 -0.43 8.57 -17.56
N SER A 224 0.38 7.52 -17.74
CA SER A 224 0.08 6.44 -18.68
C SER A 224 -0.98 5.49 -18.14
N HIS A 225 -1.99 5.18 -18.96
CA HIS A 225 -2.96 4.12 -18.69
C HIS A 225 -2.29 2.76 -18.52
N GLN A 226 -2.87 1.92 -17.66
CA GLN A 226 -2.29 0.64 -17.24
C GLN A 226 -3.26 -0.52 -17.50
N ASP A 227 -3.95 -0.53 -18.63
CA ASP A 227 -5.09 -1.42 -18.90
C ASP A 227 -4.76 -2.92 -18.81
N ASN A 228 -3.51 -3.29 -19.08
CA ASN A 228 -3.04 -4.69 -18.99
C ASN A 228 -2.60 -5.12 -17.58
N ILE A 229 -2.57 -4.21 -16.58
CA ILE A 229 -2.02 -4.53 -15.25
C ILE A 229 -2.74 -5.69 -14.57
N ILE A 230 -4.06 -5.81 -14.76
CA ILE A 230 -4.84 -6.89 -14.16
C ILE A 230 -4.43 -8.23 -14.76
N GLN A 231 -4.23 -8.31 -16.07
CA GLN A 231 -3.79 -9.53 -16.74
C GLN A 231 -2.40 -9.94 -16.27
N GLU A 232 -1.46 -8.99 -16.19
CA GLU A 232 -0.10 -9.23 -15.69
C GLU A 232 -0.06 -9.74 -14.25
N LEU A 233 -0.91 -9.18 -13.38
CA LEU A 233 -0.99 -9.58 -11.97
C LEU A 233 -1.67 -10.94 -11.80
N GLU A 234 -2.73 -11.22 -12.55
CA GLU A 234 -3.38 -12.53 -12.59
C GLU A 234 -2.39 -13.64 -12.99
N GLU A 235 -1.56 -13.41 -14.01
CA GLU A 235 -0.53 -14.37 -14.42
C GLU A 235 0.52 -14.60 -13.33
N GLN A 236 1.00 -13.53 -12.67
CA GLN A 236 1.95 -13.63 -11.56
C GLN A 236 1.36 -14.40 -10.37
N CYS A 237 0.12 -14.12 -9.99
CA CYS A 237 -0.56 -14.82 -8.89
C CYS A 237 -0.81 -16.30 -9.22
N LYS A 238 -1.18 -16.63 -10.47
CA LYS A 238 -1.30 -18.01 -10.94
C LYS A 238 0.04 -18.75 -10.89
N MET A 239 1.13 -18.09 -11.29
CA MET A 239 2.48 -18.64 -11.22
C MET A 239 2.88 -18.94 -9.76
N PHE A 240 2.60 -18.01 -8.84
CA PHE A 240 2.83 -18.23 -7.41
C PHE A 240 2.02 -19.44 -6.91
N LYS A 241 0.72 -19.51 -7.23
CA LYS A 241 -0.15 -20.63 -6.84
C LYS A 241 0.42 -21.97 -7.32
N PHE A 242 0.87 -22.05 -8.58
CA PHE A 242 1.49 -23.25 -9.13
C PHE A 242 2.76 -23.65 -8.36
N ASN A 243 3.62 -22.68 -8.03
CA ASN A 243 4.85 -22.91 -7.28
C ASN A 243 4.60 -23.40 -5.85
N VAL A 244 3.53 -22.94 -5.19
CA VAL A 244 3.11 -23.47 -3.88
C VAL A 244 2.66 -24.93 -3.99
N HIS A 245 1.82 -25.26 -4.97
CA HIS A 245 1.32 -26.63 -5.15
C HIS A 245 2.43 -27.63 -5.49
N LYS A 246 3.46 -27.19 -6.23
CA LYS A 246 4.61 -28.03 -6.55
C LYS A 246 5.42 -28.38 -5.30
N LYS A 247 5.60 -27.44 -4.37
CA LYS A 247 6.31 -27.67 -3.11
C LYS A 247 5.56 -28.61 -2.15
N SER A 248 4.23 -28.57 -2.13
CA SER A 248 3.44 -29.46 -1.26
C SER A 248 3.39 -30.93 -1.73
N LYS A 249 3.88 -31.24 -2.93
CA LYS A 249 3.90 -32.60 -3.52
C LYS A 249 5.27 -33.28 -3.47
N VAL A 250 6.29 -32.59 -2.98
CA VAL A 250 7.66 -33.11 -2.79
C VAL A 250 7.89 -33.31 -1.30
#